data_AF-A0A519KIA3-F1
#
_entry.id   AF-A0A519KIA3-F1
#
_cell.length_a   1.000
_cell.length_b   1.000
_cell.length_c   1.000
_cell.angle_alpha   90.00
_cell.angle_beta   90.00
_cell.angle_gamma   90.00
#
_symmetry.space_group_name_H-M   'P 1'
#
loop_
_entity.id
_entity.type
_entity.pdbx_description
1 polymer ?
#
loop_
_entity_poly.entity_id
_entity_poly.type
_entity_poly.pdbx_seq_one_letter_code
_entity_poly.pdbx_strand_id
1 'polypeptide(L)' 'MTKKGLDLYPHALTMLAWAETWLRDKAGPPVRIRHACGAALASEVDCSCCKGRLKMGDVLLKPGKGHTIT' A
#
# COMPACT_ATOMS: atom_id res chain seq x y z
N MET A 1 -4.25 -21.18 3.79
CA MET A 1 -4.50 -19.75 3.54
C MET A 1 -5.51 -19.61 2.42
N THR A 2 -6.47 -18.68 2.49
CA THR A 2 -7.49 -18.51 1.44
C THR A 2 -6.99 -17.56 0.35
N LYS A 3 -7.58 -17.63 -0.85
CA LYS A 3 -7.31 -16.69 -1.94
C LYS A 3 -7.52 -15.24 -1.50
N LYS A 4 -8.63 -14.96 -0.81
CA LYS A 4 -8.93 -13.64 -0.24
C LYS A 4 -7.83 -13.14 0.71
N GLY A 5 -7.22 -14.04 1.49
CA GLY A 5 -6.10 -13.68 2.37
C GLY A 5 -4.81 -13.38 1.60
N LEU A 6 -4.52 -14.15 0.55
CA LEU A 6 -3.36 -13.91 -0.33
C LEU A 6 -3.44 -12.55 -1.03
N ASP A 7 -4.62 -12.18 -1.52
CA ASP A 7 -4.84 -10.91 -2.25
C ASP A 7 -4.59 -9.66 -1.36
N LEU A 8 -4.59 -9.82 -0.03
CA LEU A 8 -4.27 -8.73 0.91
C LEU A 8 -2.77 -8.53 1.15
N TYR A 9 -1.92 -9.48 0.76
CA TYR A 9 -0.48 -9.42 1.05
C TYR A 9 0.21 -8.12 0.56
N PRO A 10 -0.07 -7.58 -0.65
CA PRO A 10 0.50 -6.30 -1.08
C PRO A 10 0.11 -5.11 -0.19
N HIS A 11 -1.09 -5.14 0.40
CA HIS A 11 -1.57 -4.11 1.30
C HIS A 11 -0.82 -4.17 2.64
N ALA A 12 -0.56 -5.38 3.15
CA ALA A 12 0.27 -5.57 4.33
C ALA A 12 1.70 -5.04 4.12
N LEU A 13 2.31 -5.32 2.95
CA LEU A 13 3.62 -4.78 2.60
C LEU A 13 3.63 -3.24 2.55
N THR A 14 2.56 -2.64 2.03
CA THR A 14 2.41 -1.17 2.00
C THR A 14 2.40 -0.58 3.41
N MET A 15 1.68 -1.20 4.35
CA MET A 15 1.68 -0.78 5.76
C MET A 15 3.06 -0.91 6.41
N LEU A 16 3.81 -1.95 6.09
CA LEU A 16 5.19 -2.13 6.59
C LEU A 16 6.14 -1.07 6.01
N ALA A 17 6.01 -0.71 4.73
CA ALA A 17 6.80 0.36 4.09
C ALA A 17 6.54 1.71 4.77
N TRP A 18 5.27 1.99 5.05
CA TRP A 18 4.87 3.16 5.82
C TRP A 18 5.48 3.15 7.23
N ALA A 19 5.43 2.02 7.95
CA ALA A 19 6.01 1.89 9.27
C ALA A 19 7.54 2.11 9.28
N GLU A 20 8.26 1.57 8.28
CA GLU A 20 9.70 1.81 8.12
C GLU A 20 10.01 3.31 7.97
N THR A 21 9.13 4.06 7.30
CA THR A 21 9.32 5.49 7.05
C THR A 21 8.97 6.33 8.27
N TRP A 22 7.83 6.08 8.90
CA TRP A 22 7.21 7.00 9.85
C TRP A 22 7.37 6.62 11.32
N LEU A 23 7.59 5.34 11.64
CA LEU A 23 7.66 4.86 13.03
C LEU A 23 9.10 4.73 13.55
N ARG A 24 10.03 5.54 13.05
CA ARG A 24 11.45 5.46 13.41
C ARG A 24 11.71 6.09 14.78
N ASP A 25 12.47 5.40 15.62
CA ASP A 25 12.96 5.94 16.90
C ASP A 25 14.50 6.03 16.94
N LYS A 26 15.08 6.15 18.14
CA LYS A 26 16.55 6.19 18.33
C LYS A 26 17.26 4.91 17.88
N ALA A 27 16.60 3.75 17.95
CA ALA A 27 17.13 2.46 17.49
C ALA A 27 16.88 2.24 15.99
N GLY A 28 15.93 2.95 15.38
CA GLY A 28 15.65 2.95 13.96
C GLY A 28 14.19 2.59 13.65
N PRO A 29 13.87 2.16 12.41
CA PRO A 29 12.52 1.70 12.10
C PRO A 29 12.20 0.36 12.77
N PRO A 30 10.92 0.09 13.07
CA PRO A 30 10.50 -1.20 13.65
C PRO A 30 10.67 -2.36 12.66
N VAL A 31 10.75 -2.07 11.36
CA VAL A 31 10.93 -3.05 10.29
C VAL A 31 11.80 -2.45 9.18
N ARG A 32 12.61 -3.30 8.52
CA ARG A 32 13.27 -2.96 7.27
C ARG A 32 12.85 -3.96 6.21
N ILE A 33 12.14 -3.50 5.19
CA ILE A 33 11.66 -4.38 4.11
C ILE A 33 12.45 -4.12 2.84
N ARG A 34 12.99 -5.20 2.26
CA ARG A 34 13.81 -5.16 1.05
C ARG A 34 13.29 -6.18 0.06
N HIS A 35 13.43 -5.89 -1.22
CA HIS A 35 13.30 -6.93 -2.24
C HIS A 35 14.48 -7.90 -2.15
N ALA A 36 14.37 -9.09 -2.76
CA ALA A 36 15.44 -10.07 -2.79
C ALA A 36 16.74 -9.53 -3.43
N CYS A 37 16.64 -8.51 -4.28
CA CYS A 37 17.80 -7.81 -4.84
C CYS A 37 18.47 -6.81 -3.88
N GLY A 38 17.95 -6.64 -2.66
CA GLY A 38 18.47 -5.70 -1.65
C GLY A 38 17.92 -4.28 -1.73
N ALA A 39 17.14 -3.93 -2.76
CA ALA A 39 16.53 -2.61 -2.88
C ALA A 39 15.49 -2.35 -1.77
N ALA A 40 15.43 -1.10 -1.28
CA ALA A 40 14.36 -0.64 -0.40
C ALA A 40 13.00 -0.78 -1.08
N LEU A 41 12.01 -1.33 -0.38
CA LEU A 41 10.66 -1.37 -0.90
C LEU A 41 10.03 0.03 -0.75
N ALA A 42 9.60 0.60 -1.87
CA ALA A 42 8.68 1.72 -1.89
C ALA A 42 7.33 1.20 -2.40
N SER A 43 6.25 1.47 -1.67
CA SER A 43 4.90 1.14 -2.14
C SER A 43 4.28 2.37 -2.79
N GLU A 44 3.83 2.20 -4.04
CA GLU A 44 3.14 3.23 -4.81
C GLU A 44 1.87 2.62 -5.40
N VAL A 45 0.85 3.47 -5.54
CA VAL A 45 -0.42 3.07 -6.15
C VAL A 45 -0.52 3.77 -7.50
N ASP A 46 -0.52 2.98 -8.57
CA ASP A 46 -0.59 3.47 -9.93
C ASP A 46 -1.88 3.00 -10.61
N CYS A 47 -2.38 3.80 -11.55
CA CYS A 47 -3.52 3.42 -12.35
C CYS A 47 -3.09 2.28 -13.29
N SER A 48 -3.77 1.14 -13.23
CA SER A 48 -3.43 -0.02 -14.05
C SER A 48 -3.56 0.24 -15.55
N CYS A 49 -4.42 1.19 -15.95
CA CYS A 49 -4.68 1.59 -17.32
C CYS A 49 -3.60 2.54 -17.86
N CYS A 50 -3.42 3.72 -17.25
CA CYS A 50 -2.49 4.74 -17.77
C CYS A 50 -1.09 4.71 -17.14
N LYS A 51 -0.85 3.88 -16.13
CA LYS A 51 0.40 3.79 -15.34
C LYS A 51 0.80 5.09 -14.62
N GLY A 52 -0.11 6.06 -14.54
CA GLY A 52 0.09 7.27 -13.75
C GLY A 52 -0.05 6.99 -12.26
N ARG A 53 0.86 7.56 -11.46
CA ARG A 53 0.81 7.52 -10.00
C ARG A 53 -0.43 8.25 -9.49
N LEU A 54 -1.20 7.61 -8.62
CA LEU A 54 -2.36 8.22 -7.98
C LEU A 54 -1.92 9.26 -6.95
N LYS A 55 -2.58 10.41 -6.97
CA LYS A 55 -2.53 11.44 -5.93
C LYS A 55 -3.86 11.44 -5.17
N MET A 56 -3.88 12.10 -4.01
CA MET A 56 -5.05 12.18 -3.14
C MET A 56 -6.32 12.67 -3.85
N GLY A 57 -6.19 13.54 -4.87
CA GLY A 57 -7.31 14.07 -5.65
C GLY A 57 -7.73 13.25 -6.87
N ASP A 58 -7.02 12.18 -7.22
CA ASP A 58 -7.28 11.40 -8.45
C ASP A 58 -8.35 10.30 -8.25
N VAL A 59 -8.85 10.16 -7.02
CA VAL A 59 -9.75 9.07 -6.63
C VAL A 59 -11.20 9.54 -6.64
N LEU A 60 -12.00 8.93 -7.52
CA LEU A 60 -13.45 9.09 -7.54
C LEU A 60 -14.11 7.91 -6.84
N LEU A 61 -14.64 8.12 -5.64
CA LEU A 61 -15.40 7.11 -4.92
C LEU A 61 -16.84 7.08 -5.44
N LYS A 62 -17.25 5.92 -5.96
CA LYS A 62 -18.64 5.67 -6.35
C LYS A 62 -19.21 4.56 -5.46
N PRO A 63 -20.39 4.74 -4.87
CA PRO A 63 -21.03 3.67 -4.11
C PRO A 63 -21.27 2.42 -4.97
N GLY A 64 -21.18 1.25 -4.35
CA GLY A 64 -21.64 0.01 -4.97
C GLY A 64 -23.16 0.02 -5.14
N LYS A 65 -23.68 -0.80 -6.06
CA LYS A 65 -25.14 -0.94 -6.24
C LYS A 65 -25.79 -1.31 -4.90
N GLY A 66 -26.79 -0.51 -4.47
CA GLY A 66 -27.51 -0.75 -3.21
C GLY A 66 -26.82 -0.22 -1.94
N HIS A 67 -25.73 0.54 -2.07
CA HIS A 67 -25.02 1.14 -0.92
C HIS A 67 -25.01 2.67 -1.06
N THR A 68 -25.20 3.38 0.05
CA THR A 68 -25.05 4.85 0.14
C THR A 68 -23.77 5.13 0.93
N ILE A 69 -22.95 6.07 0.45
CA ILE A 69 -21.85 6.64 1.24
C ILE A 69 -22.44 7.88 1.92
N THR A 70 -22.72 7.78 3.21
CA THR A 70 -23.22 8.89 4.04
C THR A 70 -22.07 9.62 4.70
#